data_AF-A0A1B7MID6-F1
#
_entry.id   AF-A0A1B7MID6-F1
#
_cell.length_a   1.000
_cell.length_b   1.000
_cell.length_c   1.000
_cell.angle_alpha   90.00
_cell.angle_beta   90.00
_cell.angle_gamma   90.00
#
_symmetry.space_group_name_H-M   'P 1'
#
loop_
_entity.id
_entity.type
_entity.pdbx_description
1 polymer ?
#
loop_
_entity_poly.entity_id
_entity_poly.type
_entity_poly.pdbx_seq_one_letter_code
_entity_poly.pdbx_strand_id
1 'polypeptide(L)'
;MISSIFIYATALGIFFYVATILLSGLHSDSPFQTTGSALVRAICNRSTLTPGLVFGRISAIRWILDTSANPEVVEVAAAMIPRVQWPPGLDVSATYGHILDVFVTCVHGSELFMACGKALTHLRVHSLKTTAVDRREEKTWLSCVEYRSYFIRGAFMDARLACNQLGNTDDDGDRQRHITDVRTALRMMVVHGLTDRLSLPDDEELIWFGDLLWRHSDGRTPSCEEFDWLIEFLVDTLGGGRYPDTAGDALLALSAMRGLGSSTRRRRYVDMIIRCMDPDKPRRLRHTALRALSDAREDLSSITHDWMPQGVDTTLLDALSRAILGVAQDFQYDDDFQNRCYLRLISTLAKNDEWCKRLTGDRHLEWCNYLLDNVLGSPFDHNKTYLTMIFLRVDPSGKNSPATPQKRWRLIKRAWNIWGSYLSDDLDSVDIIDALPALVTATRQNVSDPNNDSMRAGLTRDVYRVLRWLEERAATADEAENLIDAALPVVQSFYNELSSYPITS
;
A
#
# COMPACT_ATOMS: atom_id res chain seq x y z
N MET A 1 9.12 16.82 62.00
CA MET A 1 9.99 16.48 60.85
C MET A 1 10.26 14.97 60.75
N ILE A 2 10.66 14.30 61.84
CA ILE A 2 10.92 12.84 61.85
C ILE A 2 9.69 11.99 61.45
N SER A 3 8.50 12.29 61.98
CA SER A 3 7.27 11.55 61.65
C SER A 3 6.90 11.60 60.16
N SER A 4 7.13 12.73 59.49
CA SER A 4 6.87 12.87 58.05
C SER A 4 7.77 11.96 57.22
N ILE A 5 9.05 11.84 57.57
CA ILE A 5 10.02 10.99 56.87
C ILE A 5 9.62 9.51 56.98
N PHE A 6 9.18 9.06 58.16
CA PHE A 6 8.70 7.69 58.35
C PHE A 6 7.43 7.39 57.55
N ILE A 7 6.49 8.34 57.49
CA ILE A 7 5.27 8.20 56.70
C ILE A 7 5.60 8.11 55.20
N TYR A 8 6.47 8.98 54.69
CA TYR A 8 6.90 8.95 53.29
C TYR A 8 7.66 7.67 52.95
N ALA A 9 8.60 7.22 53.78
CA ALA A 9 9.35 5.98 53.54
C ALA A 9 8.45 4.74 53.55
N THR A 10 7.47 4.70 54.46
CA THR A 10 6.51 3.58 54.55
C THR A 10 5.56 3.56 53.36
N ALA A 11 5.03 4.73 52.97
CA ALA A 11 4.17 4.85 51.80
C ALA A 11 4.91 4.46 50.50
N LEU A 12 6.16 4.93 50.36
CA LEU A 12 7.02 4.60 49.23
C LEU A 12 7.33 3.09 49.19
N GLY A 13 7.65 2.48 50.34
CA GLY A 13 7.88 1.04 50.47
C GLY A 13 6.66 0.19 50.09
N ILE A 14 5.47 0.60 50.53
CA ILE A 14 4.21 -0.07 50.15
C ILE A 14 3.97 0.06 48.64
N PHE A 15 4.22 1.25 48.07
CA PHE A 15 4.03 1.49 46.64
C PHE A 15 4.98 0.63 45.79
N PHE A 16 6.27 0.56 46.16
CA PHE A 16 7.23 -0.31 45.50
C PHE A 16 6.88 -1.80 45.65
N TYR A 17 6.38 -2.21 46.82
CA TYR A 17 5.96 -3.59 47.06
C TYR A 17 4.76 -3.99 46.19
N VAL A 18 3.75 -3.13 46.08
CA VAL A 18 2.59 -3.34 45.21
C VAL A 18 3.01 -3.35 43.73
N ALA A 19 3.87 -2.41 43.30
CA ALA A 19 4.38 -2.37 41.95
C ALA A 19 5.16 -3.66 41.60
N THR A 20 6.00 -4.15 42.52
CA THR A 20 6.76 -5.40 42.35
C THR A 20 5.84 -6.61 42.23
N ILE A 21 4.76 -6.67 43.03
CA ILE A 21 3.74 -7.72 42.93
C ILE A 21 3.03 -7.68 41.57
N LEU A 22 2.65 -6.50 41.10
CA LEU A 22 1.94 -6.34 39.82
C LEU A 22 2.85 -6.69 38.64
N LEU A 23 4.07 -6.16 38.60
CA LEU A 23 5.06 -6.45 37.56
C LEU A 23 5.42 -7.94 37.50
N SER A 24 5.59 -8.58 38.67
CA SER A 24 5.87 -10.02 38.76
C SER A 24 4.66 -10.89 38.46
N GLY A 25 3.44 -10.38 38.63
CA GLY A 25 2.23 -11.05 38.19
C GLY A 25 2.12 -11.10 36.67
N LEU A 26 2.59 -10.04 35.99
CA LEU A 26 2.52 -9.85 34.54
C LEU A 26 3.55 -10.65 33.74
N HIS A 27 4.70 -11.00 34.34
CA HIS A 27 5.77 -11.77 33.69
C HIS A 27 5.91 -13.14 34.37
N SER A 28 5.76 -14.23 33.60
CA SER A 28 5.90 -15.61 34.12
C SER A 28 7.29 -15.86 34.67
N ASP A 29 8.31 -15.24 34.08
CA ASP A 29 9.72 -15.53 34.33
C ASP A 29 10.36 -14.51 35.28
N SER A 30 9.57 -13.68 35.96
CA SER A 30 10.08 -12.70 36.92
C SER A 30 10.83 -13.41 38.06
N PRO A 31 12.08 -13.02 38.39
CA PRO A 31 12.80 -13.55 39.54
C PRO A 31 12.18 -13.12 40.89
N PHE A 32 11.21 -12.19 40.86
CA PHE A 32 10.53 -11.66 42.04
C PHE A 32 9.13 -12.26 42.23
N GLN A 33 8.94 -13.56 41.94
CA GLN A 33 7.68 -14.22 42.26
C GLN A 33 7.46 -14.25 43.78
N THR A 34 6.40 -13.58 44.23
CA THR A 34 5.97 -13.57 45.63
C THR A 34 4.64 -14.30 45.74
N THR A 35 4.27 -14.74 46.94
CA THR A 35 2.94 -15.31 47.21
C THR A 35 1.82 -14.35 46.77
N GLY A 36 2.04 -13.03 46.88
CA GLY A 36 1.14 -12.01 46.38
C GLY A 36 0.99 -12.02 44.86
N SER A 37 2.08 -12.13 44.10
CA SER A 37 2.00 -12.17 42.64
C SER A 37 1.38 -13.46 42.11
N ALA A 38 1.60 -14.60 42.78
CA ALA A 38 0.94 -15.87 42.47
C ALA A 38 -0.58 -15.80 42.72
N LEU A 39 -1.01 -15.13 43.80
CA LEU A 39 -2.43 -14.91 44.10
C LEU A 39 -3.09 -13.97 43.08
N VAL A 40 -2.45 -12.84 42.74
CA VAL A 40 -2.95 -11.92 41.70
C VAL A 40 -3.05 -12.62 40.35
N ARG A 41 -2.08 -13.46 40.00
CA ARG A 41 -2.11 -14.28 38.78
C ARG A 41 -3.25 -15.30 38.81
N ALA A 42 -3.44 -16.00 39.93
CA ALA A 42 -4.56 -16.93 40.10
C ALA A 42 -5.93 -16.23 40.01
N ILE A 43 -6.06 -15.01 40.55
CA ILE A 43 -7.28 -14.20 40.45
C ILE A 43 -7.48 -13.71 39.00
N CYS A 44 -6.44 -13.23 38.32
CA CYS A 44 -6.53 -12.82 36.92
C CYS A 44 -6.91 -13.99 35.99
N ASN A 45 -6.39 -15.18 36.26
CA ASN A 45 -6.67 -16.37 35.44
C ASN A 45 -8.06 -16.97 35.71
N ARG A 46 -8.64 -16.77 36.90
CA ARG A 46 -9.99 -17.26 37.24
C ARG A 46 -11.11 -16.28 36.95
N SER A 47 -10.81 -15.00 36.75
CA SER A 47 -11.83 -13.98 36.55
C SER A 47 -12.07 -13.79 35.07
N THR A 48 -13.24 -14.19 34.57
CA THR A 48 -13.85 -13.47 33.44
C THR A 48 -13.85 -11.99 33.81
N LEU A 49 -12.99 -11.21 33.16
CA LEU A 49 -12.73 -9.82 33.53
C LEU A 49 -14.05 -9.06 33.63
N THR A 50 -14.42 -8.66 34.84
CA THR A 50 -15.54 -7.74 35.01
C THR A 50 -15.18 -6.40 34.35
N PRO A 51 -16.14 -5.69 33.74
CA PRO A 51 -15.88 -4.41 33.07
C PRO A 51 -15.11 -3.39 33.93
N GLY A 52 -15.31 -3.41 35.26
CA GLY A 52 -14.58 -2.56 36.21
C GLY A 52 -13.08 -2.85 36.30
N LEU A 53 -12.64 -4.10 36.12
CA LEU A 53 -11.22 -4.47 36.15
C LEU A 53 -10.49 -4.01 34.88
N VAL A 54 -11.16 -4.05 33.73
CA VAL A 54 -10.64 -3.53 32.44
C VAL A 54 -10.45 -2.01 32.53
N PHE A 55 -11.46 -1.30 33.06
CA PHE A 55 -11.37 0.14 33.23
C PHE A 55 -10.22 0.55 34.17
N GLY A 56 -10.05 -0.17 35.29
CA GLY A 56 -8.94 0.07 36.22
C GLY A 56 -7.55 -0.11 35.58
N ARG A 57 -7.38 -1.11 34.70
CA ARG A 57 -6.12 -1.31 33.97
C ARG A 57 -5.82 -0.16 33.01
N ILE A 58 -6.83 0.31 32.27
CA ILE A 58 -6.67 1.42 31.34
C ILE A 58 -6.35 2.71 32.08
N SER A 59 -7.04 2.99 33.19
CA SER A 59 -6.75 4.13 34.05
C SER A 59 -5.32 4.08 34.60
N ALA A 60 -4.83 2.88 34.97
CA ALA A 60 -3.46 2.72 35.46
C ALA A 60 -2.41 2.94 34.35
N ILE A 61 -2.58 2.33 33.18
CA ILE A 61 -1.69 2.52 32.02
C ILE A 61 -1.63 4.01 31.65
N ARG A 62 -2.80 4.65 31.55
CA ARG A 62 -2.93 6.08 31.29
C ARG A 62 -2.22 6.91 32.35
N TRP A 63 -2.47 6.66 33.63
CA TRP A 63 -1.82 7.40 34.71
C TRP A 63 -0.30 7.25 34.67
N ILE A 64 0.22 6.05 34.41
CA ILE A 64 1.66 5.82 34.28
C ILE A 64 2.23 6.63 33.12
N LEU A 65 1.60 6.57 31.95
CA LEU A 65 2.06 7.30 30.77
C LEU A 65 1.96 8.82 30.98
N ASP A 66 0.86 9.31 31.54
CA ASP A 66 0.63 10.74 31.75
C ASP A 66 1.55 11.34 32.85
N THR A 67 2.20 10.52 33.69
CA THR A 67 3.01 11.00 34.84
C THR A 67 4.48 10.61 34.82
N SER A 68 4.86 9.56 34.10
CA SER A 68 6.24 9.06 34.08
C SER A 68 7.03 9.59 32.89
N ALA A 69 8.19 10.16 33.19
CA ALA A 69 9.23 10.49 32.20
C ALA A 69 10.35 9.42 32.14
N ASN A 70 10.26 8.35 32.93
CA ASN A 70 11.26 7.27 32.89
C ASN A 70 11.04 6.39 31.66
N PRO A 71 12.02 6.26 30.74
CA PRO A 71 11.88 5.52 29.49
C PRO A 71 11.52 4.04 29.69
N GLU A 72 12.08 3.36 30.71
CA GLU A 72 11.77 1.95 30.99
C GLU A 72 10.33 1.77 31.43
N VAL A 73 9.82 2.71 32.25
CA VAL A 73 8.43 2.70 32.71
C VAL A 73 7.47 2.99 31.56
N VAL A 74 7.83 3.95 30.69
CA VAL A 74 7.04 4.26 29.49
C VAL A 74 7.02 3.08 28.54
N GLU A 75 8.15 2.40 28.32
CA GLU A 75 8.24 1.22 27.48
C GLU A 75 7.27 0.13 27.94
N VAL A 76 7.32 -0.23 29.23
CA VAL A 76 6.46 -1.26 29.81
C VAL A 76 4.99 -0.87 29.69
N ALA A 77 4.64 0.40 29.96
CA ALA A 77 3.27 0.87 29.85
C ALA A 77 2.79 0.90 28.39
N ALA A 78 3.63 1.34 27.44
CA ALA A 78 3.35 1.35 26.01
C ALA A 78 3.14 -0.07 25.48
N ALA A 79 3.97 -1.03 25.90
CA ALA A 79 3.83 -2.45 25.54
C ALA A 79 2.53 -3.09 26.05
N MET A 80 1.87 -2.51 27.06
CA MET A 80 0.56 -2.95 27.54
C MET A 80 -0.61 -2.38 26.74
N ILE A 81 -0.43 -1.28 26.01
CA ILE A 81 -1.53 -0.62 25.27
C ILE A 81 -2.22 -1.59 24.31
N PRO A 82 -1.51 -2.34 23.44
CA PRO A 82 -2.15 -3.28 22.52
C PRO A 82 -2.79 -4.51 23.19
N ARG A 83 -2.53 -4.72 24.49
CA ARG A 83 -3.02 -5.89 25.25
C ARG A 83 -4.33 -5.63 25.98
N VAL A 84 -4.85 -4.39 25.94
CA VAL A 84 -6.10 -4.01 26.60
C VAL A 84 -7.07 -3.44 25.59
N GLN A 85 -8.34 -3.74 25.74
CA GLN A 85 -9.38 -3.19 24.87
C GLN A 85 -9.73 -1.78 25.32
N TRP A 86 -9.42 -0.77 24.50
CA TRP A 86 -9.72 0.62 24.80
C TRP A 86 -11.19 0.95 24.44
N PRO A 87 -11.97 1.55 25.35
CA PRO A 87 -13.34 1.94 25.07
C PRO A 87 -13.42 2.93 23.90
N PRO A 88 -14.37 2.74 22.96
CA PRO A 88 -14.60 3.71 21.91
C PRO A 88 -15.02 5.05 22.52
N GLY A 89 -14.37 6.14 22.09
CA GLY A 89 -14.68 7.49 22.57
C GLY A 89 -13.98 7.91 23.86
N LEU A 90 -13.12 7.06 24.45
CA LEU A 90 -12.20 7.50 25.49
C LEU A 90 -11.22 8.51 24.89
N ASP A 91 -11.14 9.71 25.47
CA ASP A 91 -10.15 10.70 25.05
C ASP A 91 -8.75 10.25 25.49
N VAL A 92 -7.94 9.86 24.51
CA VAL A 92 -6.55 9.42 24.67
C VAL A 92 -5.55 10.45 24.16
N SER A 93 -5.98 11.68 23.87
CA SER A 93 -5.14 12.69 23.19
C SER A 93 -3.88 13.04 24.00
N ALA A 94 -4.02 13.20 25.32
CA ALA A 94 -2.88 13.48 26.20
C ALA A 94 -1.87 12.31 26.23
N THR A 95 -2.38 11.08 26.41
CA THR A 95 -1.57 9.86 26.43
C THR A 95 -0.89 9.62 25.08
N TYR A 96 -1.59 9.84 23.97
CA TYR A 96 -1.02 9.77 22.63
C TYR A 96 0.08 10.80 22.42
N GLY A 97 -0.16 12.05 22.82
CA GLY A 97 0.82 13.14 22.74
C GLY A 97 2.10 12.81 23.51
N HIS A 98 1.98 12.27 24.73
CA HIS A 98 3.15 11.87 25.52
C HIS A 98 3.93 10.70 24.91
N ILE A 99 3.24 9.65 24.44
CA ILE A 99 3.90 8.54 23.75
C ILE A 99 4.60 9.05 22.48
N LEU A 100 3.97 9.97 21.75
CA LEU A 100 4.56 10.58 20.56
C LEU A 100 5.81 11.37 20.90
N ASP A 101 5.79 12.19 21.95
CA ASP A 101 6.96 12.93 22.41
C ASP A 101 8.11 11.98 22.76
N VAL A 102 7.84 10.87 23.46
CA VAL A 102 8.86 9.84 23.74
C VAL A 102 9.33 9.16 22.45
N PHE A 103 8.41 8.76 21.58
CA PHE A 103 8.71 8.11 20.29
C PHE A 103 9.66 8.94 19.43
N VAL A 104 9.42 10.25 19.31
CA VAL A 104 10.27 11.20 18.58
C VAL A 104 11.70 11.25 19.15
N THR A 105 11.87 11.06 20.47
CA THR A 105 13.19 11.08 21.12
C THR A 105 13.93 9.74 21.06
N CYS A 106 13.24 8.63 20.77
CA CYS A 106 13.76 7.27 20.91
C CYS A 106 14.07 6.55 19.59
N VAL A 107 14.21 7.28 18.47
CA VAL A 107 14.47 6.75 17.12
C VAL A 107 15.62 5.73 17.05
N HIS A 108 16.59 5.80 17.97
CA HIS A 108 17.76 4.90 18.02
C HIS A 108 17.67 3.77 19.07
N GLY A 109 16.63 3.72 19.90
CA GLY A 109 16.45 2.69 20.94
C GLY A 109 15.42 1.64 20.51
N SER A 110 15.85 0.45 20.10
CA SER A 110 14.98 -0.50 19.39
C SER A 110 13.75 -0.98 20.18
N GLU A 111 13.85 -1.22 21.48
CA GLU A 111 12.72 -1.81 22.25
C GLU A 111 11.65 -0.76 22.58
N LEU A 112 12.04 0.35 23.23
CA LEU A 112 11.16 1.48 23.52
C LEU A 112 10.54 2.08 22.25
N PHE A 113 11.30 2.21 21.16
CA PHE A 113 10.77 2.68 19.88
C PHE A 113 9.66 1.77 19.35
N MET A 114 9.88 0.45 19.37
CA MET A 114 8.90 -0.52 18.90
C MET A 114 7.66 -0.57 19.81
N ALA A 115 7.84 -0.47 21.14
CA ALA A 115 6.74 -0.43 22.10
C ALA A 115 5.86 0.82 21.89
N CYS A 116 6.48 2.00 21.79
CA CYS A 116 5.79 3.26 21.52
C CYS A 116 5.10 3.26 20.15
N GLY A 117 5.77 2.79 19.10
CA GLY A 117 5.18 2.71 17.75
C GLY A 117 3.95 1.81 17.70
N LYS A 118 4.00 0.63 18.34
CA LYS A 118 2.84 -0.27 18.47
C LYS A 118 1.71 0.37 19.28
N ALA A 119 2.04 1.07 20.36
CA ALA A 119 1.06 1.78 21.17
C ALA A 119 0.36 2.90 20.40
N LEU A 120 1.12 3.75 19.70
CA LEU A 120 0.58 4.82 18.84
C LEU A 120 -0.37 4.24 17.79
N THR A 121 0.05 3.18 17.11
CA THR A 121 -0.75 2.47 16.09
C THR A 121 -2.05 1.95 16.70
N HIS A 122 -1.98 1.28 17.84
CA HIS A 122 -3.17 0.76 18.51
C HIS A 122 -4.16 1.87 18.93
N LEU A 123 -3.65 2.97 19.50
CA LEU A 123 -4.48 4.13 19.84
C LEU A 123 -5.09 4.79 18.60
N ARG A 124 -4.36 4.85 17.49
CA ARG A 124 -4.83 5.37 16.20
C ARG A 124 -5.97 4.51 15.62
N VAL A 125 -5.85 3.18 15.69
CA VAL A 125 -6.89 2.24 15.22
C VAL A 125 -8.16 2.32 16.06
N HIS A 126 -8.04 2.44 17.39
CA HIS A 126 -9.17 2.18 18.30
C HIS A 126 -9.77 3.41 19.00
N SER A 127 -9.02 4.50 19.17
CA SER A 127 -9.39 5.55 20.13
C SER A 127 -9.33 6.98 19.56
N LEU A 128 -8.44 7.26 18.61
CA LEU A 128 -8.32 8.59 18.02
C LEU A 128 -9.29 8.78 16.85
N LYS A 129 -10.09 9.85 16.93
CA LYS A 129 -10.95 10.32 15.83
C LYS A 129 -10.33 11.44 15.01
N THR A 130 -9.19 11.96 15.43
CA THR A 130 -8.58 13.13 14.80
C THR A 130 -7.77 12.72 13.58
N THR A 131 -8.06 13.35 12.44
CA THR A 131 -7.29 13.24 11.19
C THR A 131 -6.07 14.16 11.16
N ALA A 132 -5.95 15.06 12.14
CA ALA A 132 -4.80 15.97 12.21
C ALA A 132 -3.53 15.19 12.56
N VAL A 133 -2.59 15.21 11.62
CA VAL A 133 -1.25 14.60 11.78
C VAL A 133 -0.33 15.67 12.37
N ASP A 134 0.35 15.34 13.47
CA ASP A 134 1.38 16.22 14.04
C ASP A 134 2.58 16.23 13.08
N ARG A 135 3.05 17.42 12.67
CA ARG A 135 4.23 17.56 11.81
C ARG A 135 5.49 16.90 12.40
N ARG A 136 5.54 16.74 13.73
CA ARG A 136 6.62 15.99 14.43
C ARG A 136 6.50 14.50 14.17
N GLU A 137 5.29 13.95 14.25
CA GLU A 137 5.01 12.56 13.88
C GLU A 137 5.46 12.30 12.45
N GLU A 138 5.09 13.19 11.53
CA GLU A 138 5.43 13.07 10.11
C GLU A 138 6.94 12.99 9.87
N LYS A 139 7.68 13.95 10.44
CA LYS A 139 9.15 13.98 10.34
C LYS A 139 9.82 12.75 10.93
N THR A 140 9.31 12.23 12.04
CA THR A 140 9.88 11.04 12.69
C THR A 140 9.64 9.78 11.87
N TRP A 141 8.47 9.60 11.27
CA TRP A 141 8.24 8.46 10.38
C TRP A 141 9.10 8.55 9.11
N LEU A 142 9.23 9.75 8.53
CA LEU A 142 10.14 9.99 7.41
C LEU A 142 11.62 9.69 7.76
N SER A 143 12.06 9.93 8.99
CA SER A 143 13.42 9.57 9.42
C SER A 143 13.59 8.08 9.75
N CYS A 144 12.49 7.32 9.85
CA CYS A 144 12.46 5.94 10.31
C CYS A 144 11.84 4.98 9.28
N VAL A 145 11.89 5.31 7.98
CA VAL A 145 11.26 4.54 6.91
C VAL A 145 11.69 3.06 6.93
N GLU A 146 12.95 2.77 7.29
CA GLU A 146 13.45 1.40 7.41
C GLU A 146 12.72 0.59 8.49
N TYR A 147 12.32 1.23 9.60
CA TYR A 147 11.66 0.54 10.71
C TYR A 147 10.20 0.19 10.43
N ARG A 148 9.58 0.90 9.49
CA ARG A 148 8.21 0.67 9.02
C ARG A 148 7.99 -0.78 8.59
N SER A 149 8.97 -1.35 7.90
CA SER A 149 8.96 -2.77 7.49
C SER A 149 8.80 -3.73 8.68
N TYR A 150 9.38 -3.41 9.85
CA TYR A 150 9.23 -4.26 11.05
C TYR A 150 7.81 -4.21 11.62
N PHE A 151 7.16 -3.04 11.62
CA PHE A 151 5.79 -2.92 12.09
C PHE A 151 4.82 -3.65 11.17
N ILE A 152 4.95 -3.45 9.85
CA ILE A 152 4.14 -4.14 8.83
C ILE A 152 4.33 -5.66 8.95
N ARG A 153 5.58 -6.13 8.98
CA ARG A 153 5.89 -7.56 9.14
C ARG A 153 5.36 -8.13 10.44
N GLY A 154 5.52 -7.41 11.56
CA GLY A 154 5.00 -7.82 12.86
C GLY A 154 3.49 -8.02 12.84
N ALA A 155 2.76 -7.03 12.33
CA ALA A 155 1.31 -7.09 12.20
C ALA A 155 0.86 -8.22 11.25
N PHE A 156 1.58 -8.45 10.14
CA PHE A 156 1.31 -9.57 9.23
C PHE A 156 1.49 -10.93 9.92
N MET A 157 2.54 -11.10 10.71
CA MET A 157 2.80 -12.33 11.47
C MET A 157 1.75 -12.56 12.58
N ASP A 158 1.35 -11.49 13.28
CA ASP A 158 0.27 -11.56 14.27
C ASP A 158 -1.06 -11.98 13.63
N ALA A 159 -1.38 -11.44 12.45
CA ALA A 159 -2.56 -11.83 11.67
C ALA A 159 -2.50 -13.31 11.25
N ARG A 160 -1.35 -13.77 10.75
CA ARG A 160 -1.14 -15.18 10.38
C ARG A 160 -1.30 -16.11 11.58
N LEU A 161 -0.73 -15.75 12.73
CA LEU A 161 -0.85 -16.53 13.95
C LEU A 161 -2.31 -16.67 14.39
N ALA A 162 -3.06 -15.57 14.41
CA ALA A 162 -4.49 -15.59 14.72
C ALA A 162 -5.29 -16.44 13.71
N CYS A 163 -4.94 -16.38 12.43
CA CYS A 163 -5.58 -17.19 11.39
C CYS A 163 -5.28 -18.69 11.55
N ASN A 164 -4.07 -19.05 11.95
CA ASN A 164 -3.74 -20.45 12.26
C ASN A 164 -4.54 -20.97 13.46
N GLN A 165 -4.76 -20.13 14.48
CA GLN A 165 -5.58 -20.49 15.64
C GLN A 165 -7.06 -20.66 15.25
N LEU A 166 -7.56 -19.82 14.32
CA LEU A 166 -8.91 -19.95 13.76
C LEU A 166 -9.17 -21.32 13.13
N GLY A 167 -8.19 -21.89 12.42
CA GLY A 167 -8.31 -23.20 11.78
C GLY A 167 -8.29 -24.39 12.74
N ASN A 168 -7.85 -24.18 13.99
CA ASN A 168 -7.69 -25.23 15.00
C ASN A 168 -8.82 -25.25 16.05
N THR A 169 -9.80 -24.35 15.96
CA THR A 169 -10.92 -24.28 16.93
C THR A 169 -12.25 -24.67 16.29
N ASP A 170 -12.99 -25.54 16.99
CA ASP A 170 -14.36 -25.92 16.66
C ASP A 170 -15.40 -25.06 17.43
N ASP A 171 -14.94 -24.26 18.42
CA ASP A 171 -15.82 -23.40 19.22
C ASP A 171 -16.13 -22.09 18.49
N ASP A 172 -17.41 -21.80 18.28
CA ASP A 172 -17.86 -20.59 17.57
C ASP A 172 -17.43 -19.29 18.26
N GLY A 173 -17.34 -19.29 19.59
CA GLY A 173 -16.92 -18.12 20.38
C GLY A 173 -15.45 -17.80 20.17
N ASP A 174 -14.59 -18.82 20.26
CA ASP A 174 -13.15 -18.69 19.98
C ASP A 174 -12.91 -18.38 18.49
N ARG A 175 -13.70 -18.95 17.59
CA ARG A 175 -13.65 -18.66 16.15
C ARG A 175 -13.88 -17.16 15.88
N GLN A 176 -14.90 -16.57 16.50
CA GLN A 176 -15.16 -15.13 16.36
C GLN A 176 -14.08 -14.26 17.01
N ARG A 177 -13.47 -14.73 18.11
CA ARG A 177 -12.32 -14.05 18.72
C ARG A 177 -11.13 -14.02 17.75
N HIS A 178 -10.75 -15.16 17.19
CA HIS A 178 -9.62 -15.22 16.26
C HIS A 178 -9.85 -14.40 14.98
N ILE A 179 -11.07 -14.35 14.45
CA ILE A 179 -11.42 -13.43 13.33
C ILE A 179 -11.19 -11.97 13.74
N THR A 180 -11.57 -11.62 14.98
CA THR A 180 -11.37 -10.26 15.51
C THR A 180 -9.89 -9.92 15.67
N ASP A 181 -9.08 -10.90 16.09
CA ASP A 181 -7.63 -10.74 16.21
C ASP A 181 -6.98 -10.56 14.83
N VAL A 182 -7.33 -11.38 13.84
CA VAL A 182 -6.87 -11.24 12.44
C VAL A 182 -7.23 -9.85 11.91
N ARG A 183 -8.49 -9.42 12.09
CA ARG A 183 -8.94 -8.08 11.66
C ARG A 183 -8.12 -6.96 12.31
N THR A 184 -7.85 -7.08 13.61
CA THR A 184 -7.11 -6.05 14.35
C THR A 184 -5.66 -5.98 13.86
N ALA A 185 -5.02 -7.12 13.64
CA ALA A 185 -3.68 -7.21 13.08
C ALA A 185 -3.59 -6.65 11.65
N LEU A 186 -4.53 -6.98 10.77
CA LEU A 186 -4.61 -6.39 9.42
C LEU A 186 -4.80 -4.87 9.47
N ARG A 187 -5.66 -4.37 10.36
CA ARG A 187 -5.82 -2.92 10.55
C ARG A 187 -4.54 -2.24 11.04
N MET A 188 -3.81 -2.85 11.96
CA MET A 188 -2.51 -2.34 12.40
C MET A 188 -1.51 -2.30 11.24
N MET A 189 -1.49 -3.33 10.39
CA MET A 189 -0.64 -3.36 9.18
C MET A 189 -0.97 -2.19 8.25
N VAL A 190 -2.26 -1.99 7.95
CA VAL A 190 -2.74 -0.95 7.02
C VAL A 190 -2.43 0.47 7.51
N VAL A 191 -2.46 0.73 8.83
CA VAL A 191 -2.15 2.05 9.41
C VAL A 191 -0.74 2.53 9.07
N HIS A 192 0.20 1.60 8.91
CA HIS A 192 1.56 1.90 8.47
C HIS A 192 1.68 2.10 6.96
N GLY A 193 0.59 2.08 6.18
CA GLY A 193 0.59 2.12 4.73
C GLY A 193 1.05 3.43 4.10
N LEU A 194 1.08 4.56 4.83
CA LEU A 194 1.69 5.79 4.34
C LEU A 194 3.13 5.93 4.84
N THR A 195 4.04 6.38 3.96
CA THR A 195 5.48 6.46 4.25
C THR A 195 5.80 7.53 5.29
N ASP A 196 5.02 8.60 5.30
CA ASP A 196 5.27 9.79 6.07
C ASP A 196 4.51 9.83 7.40
N ARG A 197 3.51 8.98 7.64
CA ARG A 197 2.66 9.09 8.85
C ARG A 197 1.86 7.82 9.17
N LEU A 198 1.35 7.72 10.41
CA LEU A 198 0.27 6.78 10.72
C LEU A 198 -1.06 7.32 10.21
N SER A 199 -1.66 6.56 9.31
CA SER A 199 -2.98 6.84 8.73
C SER A 199 -4.11 6.34 9.62
N LEU A 200 -5.35 6.73 9.32
CA LEU A 200 -6.51 6.02 9.82
C LEU A 200 -6.74 4.77 8.96
N PRO A 201 -7.18 3.63 9.50
CA PRO A 201 -7.38 2.40 8.71
C PRO A 201 -8.34 2.58 7.51
N ASP A 202 -9.30 3.49 7.66
CA ASP A 202 -10.36 3.74 6.68
C ASP A 202 -10.05 4.98 5.79
N ASP A 203 -8.82 5.51 5.84
CA ASP A 203 -8.37 6.61 4.97
C ASP A 203 -8.33 6.15 3.50
N GLU A 204 -9.00 6.87 2.60
CA GLU A 204 -9.00 6.53 1.16
C GLU A 204 -7.61 6.73 0.53
N GLU A 205 -6.76 7.60 1.09
CA GLU A 205 -5.38 7.79 0.62
C GLU A 205 -4.57 6.49 0.69
N LEU A 206 -4.83 5.64 1.69
CA LEU A 206 -4.16 4.34 1.82
C LEU A 206 -4.41 3.43 0.64
N ILE A 207 -5.56 3.55 -0.02
CA ILE A 207 -5.85 2.71 -1.16
C ILE A 207 -4.88 3.04 -2.29
N TRP A 208 -4.57 4.32 -2.51
CA TRP A 208 -3.84 4.75 -3.70
C TRP A 208 -2.35 4.97 -3.46
N PHE A 209 -1.98 5.42 -2.25
CA PHE A 209 -0.61 5.71 -1.86
C PHE A 209 -0.04 4.70 -0.86
N GLY A 210 -0.87 3.75 -0.41
CA GLY A 210 -0.46 2.69 0.49
C GLY A 210 0.68 1.87 -0.09
N ASP A 211 1.78 1.79 0.65
CA ASP A 211 2.89 0.89 0.40
C ASP A 211 3.04 -0.09 1.57
N LEU A 212 2.53 -1.30 1.43
CA LEU A 212 2.60 -2.31 2.49
C LEU A 212 3.76 -3.29 2.30
N LEU A 213 4.76 -2.91 1.51
CA LEU A 213 5.96 -3.72 1.36
C LEU A 213 6.69 -3.86 2.69
N TRP A 214 7.13 -5.09 2.94
CA TRP A 214 8.00 -5.42 4.06
C TRP A 214 9.09 -6.38 3.58
N ARG A 215 10.17 -6.43 4.36
CA ARG A 215 11.33 -7.29 4.13
C ARG A 215 11.57 -8.16 5.35
N HIS A 216 12.09 -9.35 5.09
CA HIS A 216 12.66 -10.21 6.11
C HIS A 216 13.87 -9.52 6.75
N SER A 217 14.29 -10.02 7.92
CA SER A 217 15.46 -9.50 8.64
C SER A 217 16.78 -9.64 7.85
N ASP A 218 16.79 -10.48 6.81
CA ASP A 218 17.90 -10.64 5.88
C ASP A 218 17.76 -9.78 4.60
N GLY A 219 16.77 -8.88 4.56
CA GLY A 219 16.51 -7.97 3.44
C GLY A 219 15.70 -8.56 2.28
N ARG A 220 15.41 -9.88 2.30
CA ARG A 220 14.62 -10.52 1.24
C ARG A 220 13.16 -10.06 1.25
N THR A 221 12.59 -9.90 0.06
CA THR A 221 11.14 -9.71 -0.10
C THR A 221 10.42 -11.02 0.20
N PRO A 222 9.20 -10.97 0.78
CA PRO A 222 8.42 -12.17 1.01
C PRO A 222 8.06 -12.87 -0.29
N SER A 223 8.00 -14.20 -0.27
CA SER A 223 7.55 -14.97 -1.42
C SER A 223 6.02 -15.00 -1.51
N CYS A 224 5.47 -15.38 -2.67
CA CYS A 224 4.01 -15.45 -2.85
C CYS A 224 3.35 -16.48 -1.92
N GLU A 225 4.04 -17.57 -1.60
CA GLU A 225 3.58 -18.63 -0.69
C GLU A 225 3.37 -18.12 0.74
N GLU A 226 4.11 -17.08 1.15
CA GLU A 226 3.91 -16.47 2.48
C GLU A 226 2.57 -15.74 2.61
N PHE A 227 1.91 -15.42 1.48
CA PHE A 227 0.60 -14.78 1.43
C PHE A 227 -0.55 -15.78 1.19
N ASP A 228 -0.27 -17.05 0.89
CA ASP A 228 -1.31 -18.04 0.55
C ASP A 228 -2.36 -18.19 1.68
N TRP A 229 -1.94 -18.12 2.94
CA TRP A 229 -2.86 -18.16 4.10
C TRP A 229 -3.86 -17.00 4.07
N LEU A 230 -3.45 -15.81 3.61
CA LEU A 230 -4.29 -14.63 3.56
C LEU A 230 -5.27 -14.71 2.39
N ILE A 231 -4.87 -15.34 1.28
CA ILE A 231 -5.78 -15.69 0.19
C ILE A 231 -6.83 -16.68 0.69
N GLU A 232 -6.44 -17.73 1.41
CA GLU A 232 -7.39 -18.68 2.01
C GLU A 232 -8.33 -17.98 2.98
N PHE A 233 -7.81 -17.13 3.87
CA PHE A 233 -8.63 -16.37 4.81
C PHE A 233 -9.65 -15.48 4.08
N LEU A 234 -9.21 -14.73 3.07
CA LEU A 234 -10.08 -13.89 2.24
C LEU A 234 -11.17 -14.73 1.55
N VAL A 235 -10.81 -15.86 0.97
CA VAL A 235 -11.73 -16.70 0.19
C VAL A 235 -12.72 -17.44 1.11
N ASP A 236 -12.20 -18.15 2.11
CA ASP A 236 -12.94 -19.10 2.93
C ASP A 236 -13.68 -18.45 4.10
N THR A 237 -13.14 -17.34 4.64
CA THR A 237 -13.74 -16.67 5.81
C THR A 237 -14.47 -15.39 5.43
N LEU A 238 -13.92 -14.60 4.50
CA LEU A 238 -14.48 -13.27 4.16
C LEU A 238 -15.38 -13.28 2.92
N GLY A 239 -15.33 -14.33 2.09
CA GLY A 239 -16.04 -14.43 0.82
C GLY A 239 -17.57 -14.30 0.90
N GLY A 240 -18.15 -14.48 2.08
CA GLY A 240 -19.59 -14.28 2.32
C GLY A 240 -20.02 -12.81 2.46
N GLY A 241 -19.11 -11.84 2.37
CA GLY A 241 -19.43 -10.41 2.42
C GLY A 241 -19.79 -9.87 3.81
N ARG A 242 -19.66 -10.68 4.88
CA ARG A 242 -19.97 -10.27 6.26
C ARG A 242 -19.02 -9.19 6.79
N TYR A 243 -17.80 -9.12 6.26
CA TYR A 243 -16.72 -8.26 6.78
C TYR A 243 -16.04 -7.49 5.64
N PRO A 244 -16.74 -6.53 4.99
CA PRO A 244 -16.20 -5.82 3.83
C PRO A 244 -14.95 -5.01 4.16
N ASP A 245 -14.88 -4.38 5.34
CA ASP A 245 -13.70 -3.60 5.74
C ASP A 245 -12.46 -4.47 5.91
N THR A 246 -12.64 -5.63 6.56
CA THR A 246 -11.56 -6.62 6.75
C THR A 246 -11.12 -7.25 5.44
N ALA A 247 -12.04 -7.47 4.50
CA ALA A 247 -11.70 -7.92 3.16
C ALA A 247 -10.88 -6.86 2.41
N GLY A 248 -11.22 -5.57 2.57
CA GLY A 248 -10.42 -4.47 2.03
C GLY A 248 -9.02 -4.40 2.65
N ASP A 249 -8.90 -4.58 3.97
CA ASP A 249 -7.61 -4.59 4.67
C ASP A 249 -6.75 -5.78 4.21
N ALA A 250 -7.37 -6.95 4.03
CA ALA A 250 -6.70 -8.14 3.50
C ALA A 250 -6.21 -7.93 2.06
N LEU A 251 -7.01 -7.29 1.19
CA LEU A 251 -6.62 -6.98 -0.19
C LEU A 251 -5.47 -5.97 -0.24
N LEU A 252 -5.47 -4.95 0.62
CA LEU A 252 -4.33 -4.03 0.76
C LEU A 252 -3.07 -4.78 1.20
N ALA A 253 -3.18 -5.65 2.22
CA ALA A 253 -2.06 -6.46 2.65
C ALA A 253 -1.55 -7.40 1.55
N LEU A 254 -2.44 -8.00 0.76
CA LEU A 254 -2.08 -8.83 -0.41
C LEU A 254 -1.42 -8.01 -1.54
N SER A 255 -1.61 -6.70 -1.60
CA SER A 255 -0.94 -5.84 -2.58
C SER A 255 0.59 -5.82 -2.39
N ALA A 256 1.05 -6.04 -1.14
CA ALA A 256 2.47 -6.19 -0.83
C ALA A 256 3.13 -7.41 -1.52
N MET A 257 2.35 -8.42 -1.89
CA MET A 257 2.82 -9.58 -2.65
C MET A 257 3.24 -9.21 -4.07
N ARG A 258 2.66 -8.15 -4.65
CA ARG A 258 2.84 -7.74 -6.06
C ARG A 258 2.65 -8.87 -7.08
N GLY A 259 1.75 -9.80 -6.77
CA GLY A 259 1.49 -10.97 -7.59
C GLY A 259 0.11 -11.55 -7.40
N LEU A 260 -0.14 -12.71 -8.01
CA LEU A 260 -1.44 -13.38 -7.97
C LEU A 260 -1.46 -14.63 -7.07
N GLY A 261 -0.52 -14.75 -6.14
CA GLY A 261 -0.37 -15.92 -5.26
C GLY A 261 0.26 -17.11 -5.95
N SER A 262 0.44 -18.20 -5.18
CA SER A 262 0.99 -19.44 -5.72
C SER A 262 0.09 -20.02 -6.81
N SER A 263 0.65 -20.88 -7.67
CA SER A 263 -0.08 -21.50 -8.79
C SER A 263 -1.38 -22.18 -8.36
N THR A 264 -1.40 -22.77 -7.16
CA THR A 264 -2.57 -23.48 -6.61
C THR A 264 -3.67 -22.54 -6.09
N ARG A 265 -3.32 -21.30 -5.74
CA ARG A 265 -4.24 -20.31 -5.14
C ARG A 265 -4.72 -19.25 -6.12
N ARG A 266 -3.96 -19.03 -7.19
CA ARG A 266 -4.20 -18.01 -8.20
C ARG A 266 -5.63 -17.91 -8.69
N ARG A 267 -6.22 -19.03 -9.14
CA ARG A 267 -7.63 -19.04 -9.61
C ARG A 267 -8.59 -18.51 -8.55
N ARG A 268 -8.48 -19.03 -7.32
CA ARG A 268 -9.38 -18.67 -6.21
C ARG A 268 -9.21 -17.20 -5.84
N TYR A 269 -7.98 -16.69 -5.89
CA TYR A 269 -7.71 -15.30 -5.61
C TYR A 269 -8.31 -14.38 -6.68
N VAL A 270 -8.09 -14.67 -7.96
CA VAL A 270 -8.67 -13.88 -9.07
C VAL A 270 -10.20 -13.90 -9.03
N ASP A 271 -10.82 -15.06 -8.80
CA ASP A 271 -12.28 -15.16 -8.64
C ASP A 271 -12.78 -14.29 -7.47
N MET A 272 -12.06 -14.27 -6.35
CA MET A 272 -12.41 -13.44 -5.22
C MET A 272 -12.23 -11.93 -5.50
N ILE A 273 -11.16 -11.53 -6.20
CA ILE A 273 -10.97 -10.14 -6.64
C ILE A 273 -12.16 -9.68 -7.50
N ILE A 274 -12.61 -10.50 -8.45
CA ILE A 274 -13.77 -10.21 -9.30
C ILE A 274 -15.01 -9.95 -8.43
N ARG A 275 -15.32 -10.85 -7.49
CA ARG A 275 -16.46 -10.70 -6.57
C ARG A 275 -16.34 -9.45 -5.70
N CYS A 276 -15.14 -9.09 -5.25
CA CYS A 276 -14.90 -7.88 -4.48
C CYS A 276 -15.11 -6.61 -5.29
N MET A 277 -15.02 -6.68 -6.62
CA MET A 277 -15.26 -5.58 -7.55
C MET A 277 -16.73 -5.47 -8.02
N ASP A 278 -17.61 -6.39 -7.61
CA ASP A 278 -19.02 -6.36 -8.03
C ASP A 278 -19.70 -5.02 -7.65
N PRO A 279 -20.63 -4.50 -8.49
CA PRO A 279 -21.29 -3.21 -8.25
C PRO A 279 -22.07 -3.11 -6.92
N ASP A 280 -22.47 -4.24 -6.33
CA ASP A 280 -23.19 -4.28 -5.06
C ASP A 280 -22.27 -4.17 -3.83
N LYS A 281 -20.94 -4.21 -4.03
CA LYS A 281 -19.96 -4.14 -2.94
C LYS A 281 -19.69 -2.69 -2.52
N PRO A 282 -19.31 -2.47 -1.25
CA PRO A 282 -18.88 -1.16 -0.77
C PRO A 282 -17.73 -0.58 -1.61
N ARG A 283 -17.77 0.73 -1.86
CA ARG A 283 -16.76 1.46 -2.66
C ARG A 283 -15.32 1.12 -2.26
N ARG A 284 -15.02 1.16 -0.95
CA ARG A 284 -13.69 0.82 -0.42
C ARG A 284 -13.22 -0.56 -0.87
N LEU A 285 -14.08 -1.59 -0.73
CA LEU A 285 -13.73 -2.96 -1.09
C LEU A 285 -13.38 -3.09 -2.58
N ARG A 286 -14.21 -2.49 -3.44
CA ARG A 286 -13.99 -2.48 -4.90
C ARG A 286 -12.68 -1.80 -5.27
N HIS A 287 -12.39 -0.66 -4.65
CA HIS A 287 -11.17 0.09 -4.87
C HIS A 287 -9.92 -0.66 -4.38
N THR A 288 -9.98 -1.28 -3.20
CA THR A 288 -8.87 -2.11 -2.69
C THR A 288 -8.62 -3.34 -3.55
N ALA A 289 -9.67 -3.93 -4.13
CA ALA A 289 -9.53 -5.05 -5.06
C ALA A 289 -8.84 -4.63 -6.36
N LEU A 290 -9.24 -3.50 -6.94
CA LEU A 290 -8.56 -2.92 -8.10
C LEU A 290 -7.10 -2.55 -7.79
N ARG A 291 -6.85 -1.98 -6.61
CA ARG A 291 -5.49 -1.65 -6.15
C ARG A 291 -4.61 -2.90 -6.07
N ALA A 292 -5.08 -3.95 -5.42
CA ALA A 292 -4.36 -5.23 -5.30
C ALA A 292 -4.04 -5.81 -6.67
N LEU A 293 -4.99 -5.73 -7.61
CA LEU A 293 -4.78 -6.19 -8.99
C LEU A 293 -3.77 -5.33 -9.76
N SER A 294 -3.80 -4.01 -9.56
CA SER A 294 -2.83 -3.08 -10.14
C SER A 294 -1.41 -3.32 -9.62
N ASP A 295 -1.23 -3.78 -8.38
CA ASP A 295 0.07 -4.21 -7.87
C ASP A 295 0.52 -5.54 -8.48
N ALA A 296 -0.43 -6.43 -8.79
CA ALA A 296 -0.18 -7.72 -9.43
C ALA A 296 -0.12 -7.66 -10.98
N ARG A 297 -0.06 -6.47 -11.57
CA ARG A 297 -0.23 -6.25 -13.02
C ARG A 297 0.80 -6.95 -13.91
N GLU A 298 2.04 -7.12 -13.46
CA GLU A 298 3.08 -7.80 -14.24
C GLU A 298 2.84 -9.32 -14.28
N ASP A 299 2.47 -9.91 -13.14
CA ASP A 299 2.01 -11.31 -13.09
C ASP A 299 0.78 -11.51 -14.00
N LEU A 300 -0.17 -10.58 -13.96
CA LEU A 300 -1.39 -10.66 -14.77
C LEU A 300 -1.14 -10.51 -16.28
N SER A 301 -0.26 -9.58 -16.69
CA SER A 301 0.09 -9.37 -18.09
C SER A 301 0.88 -10.54 -18.68
N SER A 302 1.60 -11.29 -17.85
CA SER A 302 2.35 -12.49 -18.26
C SER A 302 1.47 -13.68 -18.64
N ILE A 303 0.19 -13.68 -18.26
CA ILE A 303 -0.75 -14.78 -18.57
C ILE A 303 -1.07 -14.75 -20.07
N THR A 304 -0.60 -15.76 -20.80
CA THR A 304 -0.88 -15.99 -22.22
C THR A 304 -1.68 -17.28 -22.43
N HIS A 305 -2.26 -17.48 -23.61
CA HIS A 305 -3.03 -18.70 -23.92
C HIS A 305 -2.18 -19.98 -23.77
N ASP A 306 -0.90 -19.90 -24.16
CA ASP A 306 0.03 -21.05 -24.12
C ASP A 306 0.54 -21.35 -22.71
N TRP A 307 0.43 -20.37 -21.80
CA TRP A 307 0.91 -20.46 -20.42
C TRP A 307 -0.21 -20.16 -19.43
N MET A 308 -1.44 -20.61 -19.72
CA MET A 308 -2.54 -20.47 -18.77
C MET A 308 -2.21 -21.25 -17.49
N PRO A 309 -2.03 -20.57 -16.35
CA PRO A 309 -1.82 -21.25 -15.09
C PRO A 309 -3.01 -22.15 -14.78
N GLN A 310 -2.75 -23.28 -14.13
CA GLN A 310 -3.77 -24.29 -13.86
C GLN A 310 -5.02 -23.66 -13.22
N GLY A 311 -6.13 -23.68 -13.94
CA GLY A 311 -7.42 -23.17 -13.48
C GLY A 311 -7.75 -21.70 -13.79
N VAL A 312 -6.84 -20.91 -14.35
CA VAL A 312 -7.21 -19.61 -14.95
C VAL A 312 -7.58 -19.87 -16.41
N ASP A 313 -8.86 -19.71 -16.75
CA ASP A 313 -9.36 -19.86 -18.11
C ASP A 313 -9.72 -18.50 -18.74
N THR A 314 -10.00 -18.52 -20.04
CA THR A 314 -10.40 -17.31 -20.78
C THR A 314 -11.64 -16.64 -20.18
N THR A 315 -12.59 -17.43 -19.67
CA THR A 315 -13.84 -16.91 -19.10
C THR A 315 -13.58 -16.11 -17.83
N LEU A 316 -12.64 -16.56 -16.99
CA LEU A 316 -12.22 -15.85 -15.79
C LEU A 316 -11.54 -14.51 -16.14
N LEU A 317 -10.70 -14.49 -17.17
CA LEU A 317 -10.03 -13.26 -17.61
C LEU A 317 -11.01 -12.25 -18.25
N ASP A 318 -12.01 -12.74 -19.00
CA ASP A 318 -13.06 -11.89 -19.58
C ASP A 318 -14.00 -11.34 -18.48
N ALA A 319 -14.27 -12.13 -17.43
CA ALA A 319 -14.98 -11.63 -16.25
C ALA A 319 -14.16 -10.57 -15.50
N LEU A 320 -12.84 -10.80 -15.35
CA LEU A 320 -11.93 -9.86 -14.70
C LEU A 320 -11.84 -8.54 -15.46
N SER A 321 -11.67 -8.56 -16.79
CA SER A 321 -11.61 -7.35 -17.60
C SER A 321 -12.87 -6.49 -17.42
N ARG A 322 -14.05 -7.09 -17.51
CA ARG A 322 -15.33 -6.39 -17.28
C ARG A 322 -15.46 -5.84 -15.86
N ALA A 323 -15.02 -6.59 -14.85
CA ALA A 323 -15.04 -6.13 -13.46
C ALA A 323 -14.11 -4.92 -13.24
N ILE A 324 -12.90 -4.93 -13.82
CA ILE A 324 -11.97 -3.78 -13.80
C ILE A 324 -12.64 -2.54 -14.39
N LEU A 325 -13.28 -2.67 -15.57
CA LEU A 325 -13.96 -1.55 -16.20
C LEU A 325 -15.12 -1.03 -15.35
N GLY A 326 -15.91 -1.93 -14.76
CA GLY A 326 -17.02 -1.58 -13.88
C GLY A 326 -16.58 -0.70 -12.70
N VAL A 327 -15.46 -1.04 -12.05
CA VAL A 327 -14.92 -0.21 -10.97
C VAL A 327 -14.42 1.14 -11.49
N ALA A 328 -13.77 1.17 -12.66
CA ALA A 328 -13.24 2.40 -13.22
C ALA A 328 -14.35 3.39 -13.63
N GLN A 329 -15.51 2.90 -14.06
CA GLN A 329 -16.66 3.72 -14.41
C GLN A 329 -17.33 4.38 -13.20
N ASP A 330 -17.10 3.84 -12.00
CA ASP A 330 -17.61 4.41 -10.75
C ASP A 330 -16.73 5.53 -10.17
N PHE A 331 -15.59 5.82 -10.80
CA PHE A 331 -14.71 6.88 -10.35
C PHE A 331 -15.35 8.27 -10.49
N GLN A 332 -15.09 9.12 -9.51
CA GLN A 332 -15.44 10.53 -9.61
C GLN A 332 -14.43 11.23 -10.53
N TYR A 333 -14.92 12.15 -11.37
CA TYR A 333 -14.15 12.79 -12.44
C TYR A 333 -12.85 13.47 -12.01
N ASP A 334 -12.80 13.97 -10.77
CA ASP A 334 -11.67 14.75 -10.25
C ASP A 334 -10.65 13.91 -9.47
N ASP A 335 -10.84 12.59 -9.36
CA ASP A 335 -9.92 11.74 -8.62
C ASP A 335 -8.80 11.21 -9.53
N ASP A 336 -7.78 12.03 -9.70
CA ASP A 336 -6.61 11.71 -10.54
C ASP A 336 -5.86 10.45 -10.08
N PHE A 337 -5.96 10.06 -8.80
CA PHE A 337 -5.26 8.91 -8.25
C PHE A 337 -5.97 7.59 -8.56
N GLN A 338 -7.31 7.58 -8.47
CA GLN A 338 -8.14 6.47 -8.93
C GLN A 338 -7.86 6.16 -10.41
N ASN A 339 -7.89 7.21 -11.24
CA ASN A 339 -7.59 7.10 -12.67
C ASN A 339 -6.17 6.60 -12.90
N ARG A 340 -5.18 7.05 -12.12
CA ARG A 340 -3.79 6.58 -12.25
C ARG A 340 -3.68 5.07 -12.02
N CYS A 341 -4.32 4.53 -10.99
CA CYS A 341 -4.26 3.10 -10.69
C CYS A 341 -4.84 2.25 -11.84
N TYR A 342 -6.01 2.64 -12.34
CA TYR A 342 -6.62 1.99 -13.50
C TYR A 342 -5.74 2.10 -14.75
N LEU A 343 -5.31 3.31 -15.12
CA LEU A 343 -4.53 3.55 -16.33
C LEU A 343 -3.18 2.83 -16.30
N ARG A 344 -2.53 2.76 -15.13
CA ARG A 344 -1.31 1.97 -14.94
C ARG A 344 -1.55 0.49 -15.20
N LEU A 345 -2.61 -0.08 -14.62
CA LEU A 345 -2.99 -1.47 -14.85
C LEU A 345 -3.25 -1.73 -16.34
N ILE A 346 -4.12 -0.94 -16.98
CA ILE A 346 -4.46 -1.13 -18.41
C ILE A 346 -3.21 -0.98 -19.30
N SER A 347 -2.34 -0.02 -19.00
CA SER A 347 -1.08 0.18 -19.74
C SER A 347 -0.20 -1.07 -19.69
N THR A 348 -0.03 -1.69 -18.52
CA THR A 348 0.75 -2.93 -18.39
C THR A 348 0.06 -4.11 -19.08
N LEU A 349 -1.26 -4.26 -18.96
CA LEU A 349 -1.99 -5.33 -19.63
C LEU A 349 -1.88 -5.22 -21.16
N ALA A 350 -1.86 -4.00 -21.70
CA ALA A 350 -1.68 -3.75 -23.13
C ALA A 350 -0.31 -4.16 -23.69
N LYS A 351 0.64 -4.64 -22.87
CA LYS A 351 1.88 -5.27 -23.35
C LYS A 351 1.63 -6.65 -23.99
N ASN A 352 0.48 -7.27 -23.71
CA ASN A 352 0.13 -8.60 -24.17
C ASN A 352 -1.02 -8.54 -25.19
N ASP A 353 -0.82 -9.11 -26.37
CA ASP A 353 -1.79 -9.07 -27.48
C ASP A 353 -3.17 -9.64 -27.12
N GLU A 354 -3.20 -10.65 -26.26
CA GLU A 354 -4.42 -11.33 -25.83
C GLU A 354 -5.21 -10.45 -24.85
N TRP A 355 -4.51 -9.69 -24.01
CA TRP A 355 -5.10 -8.62 -23.23
C TRP A 355 -5.54 -7.45 -24.11
N CYS A 356 -4.77 -7.04 -25.12
CA CYS A 356 -5.19 -5.98 -26.07
C CYS A 356 -6.54 -6.30 -26.72
N LYS A 357 -6.76 -7.55 -27.14
CA LYS A 357 -8.07 -8.01 -27.68
C LYS A 357 -9.18 -7.87 -26.64
N ARG A 358 -8.96 -8.31 -25.39
CA ARG A 358 -9.95 -8.17 -24.31
C ARG A 358 -10.26 -6.72 -23.99
N LEU A 359 -9.23 -5.89 -23.81
CA LEU A 359 -9.38 -4.47 -23.52
C LEU A 359 -10.18 -3.75 -24.62
N THR A 360 -9.98 -4.15 -25.88
CA THR A 360 -10.76 -3.65 -27.01
C THR A 360 -12.20 -4.18 -26.99
N GLY A 361 -12.39 -5.49 -26.80
CA GLY A 361 -13.70 -6.14 -26.81
C GLY A 361 -14.61 -5.69 -25.65
N ASP A 362 -14.04 -5.49 -24.48
CA ASP A 362 -14.73 -5.05 -23.26
C ASP A 362 -14.80 -3.52 -23.12
N ARG A 363 -14.38 -2.78 -24.15
CA ARG A 363 -14.58 -1.32 -24.29
C ARG A 363 -13.76 -0.44 -23.34
N HIS A 364 -12.60 -0.92 -22.90
CA HIS A 364 -11.67 -0.12 -22.11
C HIS A 364 -11.10 1.06 -22.92
N LEU A 365 -10.97 0.91 -24.24
CA LEU A 365 -10.46 1.98 -25.10
C LEU A 365 -11.43 3.14 -25.23
N GLU A 366 -12.74 2.88 -25.31
CA GLU A 366 -13.76 3.92 -25.29
C GLU A 366 -13.74 4.68 -23.97
N TRP A 367 -13.56 3.97 -22.85
CA TRP A 367 -13.38 4.61 -21.54
C TRP A 367 -12.09 5.43 -21.48
N CYS A 368 -10.96 4.93 -21.98
CA CYS A 368 -9.72 5.71 -22.05
C CYS A 368 -9.86 6.96 -22.93
N ASN A 369 -10.60 6.86 -24.05
CA ASN A 369 -10.90 8.01 -24.90
C ASN A 369 -11.86 8.99 -24.23
N TYR A 370 -12.77 8.50 -23.40
CA TYR A 370 -13.63 9.34 -22.58
C TYR A 370 -12.83 10.14 -21.54
N LEU A 371 -11.86 9.50 -20.87
CA LEU A 371 -10.95 10.14 -19.92
C LEU A 371 -9.99 11.16 -20.58
N LEU A 372 -9.77 11.05 -21.88
CA LEU A 372 -8.75 11.82 -22.60
C LEU A 372 -8.92 13.33 -22.44
N ASP A 373 -10.13 13.86 -22.56
CA ASP A 373 -10.36 15.30 -22.47
C ASP A 373 -10.08 15.83 -21.06
N ASN A 374 -10.44 15.05 -20.03
CA ASN A 374 -10.20 15.39 -18.63
C ASN A 374 -8.71 15.33 -18.30
N VAL A 375 -8.03 14.26 -18.70
CA VAL A 375 -6.60 14.07 -18.45
C VAL A 375 -5.74 15.08 -19.22
N LEU A 376 -6.17 15.53 -20.41
CA LEU A 376 -5.50 16.62 -21.12
C LEU A 376 -5.65 17.97 -20.38
N GLY A 377 -6.78 18.19 -19.71
CA GLY A 377 -7.02 19.36 -18.87
C GLY A 377 -6.32 19.31 -17.51
N SER A 378 -6.07 18.10 -16.98
CA SER A 378 -5.44 17.90 -15.67
C SER A 378 -3.99 18.43 -15.64
N PRO A 379 -3.55 19.03 -14.51
CA PRO A 379 -2.15 19.41 -14.32
C PRO A 379 -1.23 18.19 -14.11
N PHE A 380 -1.76 17.02 -13.74
CA PHE A 380 -0.96 15.86 -13.40
C PHE A 380 -0.49 15.10 -14.64
N ASP A 381 0.81 14.77 -14.70
CA ASP A 381 1.42 14.26 -15.93
C ASP A 381 1.42 12.73 -16.06
N HIS A 382 1.28 11.99 -14.97
CA HIS A 382 1.28 10.52 -14.98
C HIS A 382 0.12 9.92 -15.77
N ASN A 383 -1.11 10.43 -15.60
CA ASN A 383 -2.29 9.92 -16.32
C ASN A 383 -2.14 10.08 -17.84
N LYS A 384 -1.51 11.18 -18.28
CA LYS A 384 -1.22 11.45 -19.70
C LYS A 384 -0.21 10.45 -20.25
N THR A 385 0.81 10.12 -19.46
CA THR A 385 1.83 9.11 -19.79
C THR A 385 1.18 7.74 -20.00
N TYR A 386 0.36 7.28 -19.05
CA TYR A 386 -0.30 5.98 -19.17
C TYR A 386 -1.31 5.92 -20.33
N LEU A 387 -2.14 6.95 -20.51
CA LEU A 387 -3.04 7.01 -21.66
C LEU A 387 -2.27 6.96 -22.99
N THR A 388 -1.15 7.67 -23.08
CA THR A 388 -0.32 7.63 -24.28
C THR A 388 0.21 6.22 -24.52
N MET A 389 0.76 5.56 -23.50
CA MET A 389 1.23 4.17 -23.61
C MET A 389 0.11 3.22 -24.08
N ILE A 390 -1.09 3.32 -23.51
CA ILE A 390 -2.25 2.49 -23.89
C ILE A 390 -2.56 2.67 -25.38
N PHE A 391 -2.67 3.92 -25.86
CA PHE A 391 -2.98 4.17 -27.27
C PHE A 391 -1.85 3.72 -28.20
N LEU A 392 -0.60 3.89 -27.80
CA LEU A 392 0.57 3.43 -28.58
C LEU A 392 0.61 1.91 -28.71
N ARG A 393 0.20 1.17 -27.67
CA ARG A 393 0.25 -0.30 -27.65
C ARG A 393 -0.96 -0.94 -28.33
N VAL A 394 -2.17 -0.43 -28.09
CA VAL A 394 -3.40 -1.08 -28.58
C VAL A 394 -3.76 -0.69 -30.02
N ASP A 395 -3.47 0.55 -30.43
CA ASP A 395 -3.68 0.98 -31.82
C ASP A 395 -2.56 1.94 -32.26
N PRO A 396 -1.34 1.43 -32.50
CA PRO A 396 -0.21 2.24 -32.94
C PRO A 396 -0.49 2.98 -34.25
N SER A 397 -1.27 2.35 -35.14
CA SER A 397 -1.68 2.94 -36.43
C SER A 397 -2.73 4.03 -36.29
N GLY A 398 -3.44 4.03 -35.17
CA GLY A 398 -4.47 4.98 -34.87
C GLY A 398 -5.70 4.92 -35.79
N LYS A 399 -5.89 3.81 -36.51
CA LYS A 399 -6.99 3.62 -37.46
C LYS A 399 -8.32 3.27 -36.79
N ASN A 400 -8.25 2.67 -35.60
CA ASN A 400 -9.39 2.15 -34.86
C ASN A 400 -9.68 2.98 -33.60
N SER A 401 -8.75 3.85 -33.19
CA SER A 401 -8.90 4.68 -32.02
C SER A 401 -9.91 5.82 -32.27
N PRO A 402 -10.91 6.00 -31.38
CA PRO A 402 -11.93 7.04 -31.50
C PRO A 402 -11.42 8.47 -31.22
N ALA A 403 -10.12 8.63 -30.93
CA ALA A 403 -9.51 9.94 -30.77
C ALA A 403 -9.26 10.60 -32.15
N THR A 404 -9.59 11.88 -32.28
CA THR A 404 -9.26 12.63 -33.51
C THR A 404 -7.74 12.67 -33.71
N PRO A 405 -7.24 12.73 -34.97
CA PRO A 405 -5.80 12.84 -35.25
C PRO A 405 -5.12 13.97 -34.47
N GLN A 406 -5.83 15.08 -34.25
CA GLN A 406 -5.36 16.21 -33.46
C GLN A 406 -5.20 15.86 -31.96
N LYS A 407 -6.15 15.15 -31.35
CA LYS A 407 -6.05 14.72 -29.95
C LYS A 407 -4.88 13.75 -29.76
N ARG A 408 -4.70 12.82 -30.71
CA ARG A 408 -3.57 11.88 -30.72
C ARG A 408 -2.23 12.61 -30.84
N TRP A 409 -2.12 13.58 -31.75
CA TRP A 409 -0.91 14.39 -31.87
C TRP A 409 -0.59 15.16 -30.58
N ARG A 410 -1.61 15.72 -29.90
CA ARG A 410 -1.40 16.38 -28.60
C ARG A 410 -0.85 15.42 -27.54
N LEU A 411 -1.34 14.18 -27.49
CA LEU A 411 -0.82 13.16 -26.57
C LEU A 411 0.63 12.80 -26.88
N ILE A 412 0.94 12.48 -28.15
CA ILE A 412 2.31 12.14 -28.60
C ILE A 412 3.29 13.25 -28.25
N LYS A 413 2.93 14.51 -28.57
CA LYS A 413 3.75 15.67 -28.25
C LYS A 413 3.95 15.84 -26.74
N ARG A 414 2.90 15.63 -25.94
CA ARG A 414 3.01 15.69 -24.49
C ARG A 414 3.84 14.55 -23.92
N ALA A 415 3.77 13.33 -24.44
CA ALA A 415 4.60 12.23 -23.98
C ALA A 415 6.09 12.54 -24.14
N TRP A 416 6.51 13.04 -25.31
CA TRP A 416 7.89 13.52 -25.49
C TRP A 416 8.30 14.58 -24.46
N ASN A 417 7.42 15.56 -24.23
CA ASN A 417 7.67 16.65 -23.30
C ASN A 417 7.78 16.19 -21.82
N ILE A 418 6.83 15.36 -21.39
CA ILE A 418 6.74 14.81 -20.03
C ILE A 418 7.92 13.87 -19.79
N TRP A 419 8.17 12.93 -20.71
CA TRP A 419 9.25 11.96 -20.54
C TRP A 419 10.61 12.67 -20.51
N GLY A 420 10.83 13.68 -21.35
CA GLY A 420 12.04 14.50 -21.28
C GLY A 420 12.20 15.32 -19.98
N SER A 421 11.18 15.40 -19.12
CA SER A 421 11.18 16.23 -17.89
C SER A 421 11.09 15.40 -16.60
N TYR A 422 10.42 14.24 -16.60
CA TYR A 422 10.13 13.42 -15.40
C TYR A 422 11.03 12.21 -15.21
N LEU A 423 11.87 11.89 -16.18
CA LEU A 423 12.68 10.69 -16.15
C LEU A 423 13.82 10.71 -15.08
N SER A 424 13.98 11.80 -14.32
CA SER A 424 15.00 11.91 -13.26
C SER A 424 14.67 11.13 -11.97
N ASP A 425 13.39 10.92 -11.61
CA ASP A 425 13.05 10.58 -10.21
C ASP A 425 12.07 9.40 -9.98
N ASP A 426 11.53 8.73 -11.02
CA ASP A 426 10.35 7.85 -10.82
C ASP A 426 10.56 6.32 -11.05
N LEU A 427 9.83 5.53 -10.25
CA LEU A 427 9.75 4.05 -10.26
C LEU A 427 9.13 3.49 -11.56
N ASP A 428 8.44 4.32 -12.33
CA ASP A 428 7.76 3.93 -13.58
C ASP A 428 8.67 4.04 -14.83
N SER A 429 9.98 4.26 -14.64
CA SER A 429 10.92 4.49 -15.76
C SER A 429 11.10 3.30 -16.71
N VAL A 430 10.94 2.07 -16.23
CA VAL A 430 11.02 0.85 -17.06
C VAL A 430 9.89 0.80 -18.09
N ASP A 431 8.65 1.09 -17.66
CA ASP A 431 7.48 1.10 -18.54
C ASP A 431 7.58 2.18 -19.63
N ILE A 432 8.17 3.33 -19.27
CA ILE A 432 8.42 4.42 -20.21
C ILE A 432 9.47 4.03 -21.24
N ILE A 433 10.60 3.43 -20.82
CA ILE A 433 11.66 2.99 -21.74
C ILE A 433 11.10 1.99 -22.76
N ASP A 434 10.34 1.01 -22.29
CA ASP A 434 9.69 -0.01 -23.12
C ASP A 434 8.72 0.60 -24.17
N ALA A 435 8.06 1.72 -23.84
CA ALA A 435 7.12 2.39 -24.75
C ALA A 435 7.79 3.30 -25.80
N LEU A 436 9.09 3.60 -25.70
CA LEU A 436 9.79 4.54 -26.58
C LEU A 436 9.78 4.13 -28.07
N PRO A 437 10.04 2.86 -28.45
CA PRO A 437 9.99 2.46 -29.86
C PRO A 437 8.61 2.68 -30.49
N ALA A 438 7.55 2.41 -29.73
CA ALA A 438 6.18 2.66 -30.17
C ALA A 438 5.90 4.16 -30.30
N LEU A 439 6.38 4.99 -29.36
CA LEU A 439 6.25 6.44 -29.43
C LEU A 439 6.96 7.01 -30.67
N VAL A 440 8.18 6.59 -30.96
CA VAL A 440 8.92 6.99 -32.18
C VAL A 440 8.12 6.63 -33.43
N THR A 441 7.61 5.40 -33.51
CA THR A 441 6.80 4.93 -34.64
C THR A 441 5.54 5.77 -34.83
N ALA A 442 4.77 6.00 -33.77
CA ALA A 442 3.56 6.81 -33.83
C ALA A 442 3.87 8.27 -34.17
N THR A 443 4.99 8.81 -33.69
CA THR A 443 5.43 10.17 -34.02
C THR A 443 5.70 10.30 -35.51
N ARG A 444 6.47 9.38 -36.10
CA ARG A 444 6.72 9.34 -37.55
C ARG A 444 5.43 9.29 -38.37
N GLN A 445 4.43 8.53 -37.91
CA GLN A 445 3.15 8.40 -38.61
C GLN A 445 2.24 9.65 -38.51
N ASN A 446 2.38 10.45 -37.45
CA ASN A 446 1.49 11.60 -37.19
C ASN A 446 2.12 12.96 -37.56
N VAL A 447 3.44 13.03 -37.77
CA VAL A 447 4.10 14.24 -38.28
C VAL A 447 3.66 14.46 -39.73
N SER A 448 2.59 15.22 -39.90
CA SER A 448 1.87 15.37 -41.18
C SER A 448 2.43 16.52 -42.05
N ASP A 449 3.30 17.38 -41.51
CA ASP A 449 3.90 18.48 -42.25
C ASP A 449 5.37 18.71 -41.84
N PRO A 450 6.33 18.26 -42.65
CA PRO A 450 7.75 18.53 -42.44
C PRO A 450 8.14 20.01 -42.68
N ASN A 451 7.21 20.95 -42.91
CA ASN A 451 7.54 22.36 -43.08
C ASN A 451 7.10 23.23 -41.89
N ASN A 452 6.51 22.67 -40.83
CA ASN A 452 6.22 23.41 -39.61
C ASN A 452 7.46 23.48 -38.70
N ASP A 453 8.35 24.43 -38.99
CA ASP A 453 9.65 24.58 -38.30
C ASP A 453 9.51 24.80 -36.79
N SER A 454 8.48 25.53 -36.33
CA SER A 454 8.23 25.75 -34.90
C SER A 454 7.84 24.45 -34.18
N MET A 455 6.97 23.65 -34.80
CA MET A 455 6.56 22.35 -34.26
C MET A 455 7.74 21.38 -34.20
N ARG A 456 8.54 21.32 -35.27
CA ARG A 456 9.73 20.48 -35.37
C ARG A 456 10.76 20.87 -34.30
N ALA A 457 11.11 22.13 -34.17
CA ALA A 457 12.11 22.59 -33.21
C ALA A 457 11.75 22.19 -31.76
N GLY A 458 10.47 22.32 -31.39
CA GLY A 458 9.98 21.89 -30.09
C GLY A 458 10.10 20.38 -29.88
N LEU A 459 9.71 19.58 -30.88
CA LEU A 459 9.83 18.12 -30.83
C LEU A 459 11.30 17.66 -30.78
N THR A 460 12.18 18.21 -31.61
CA THR A 460 13.61 17.89 -31.62
C THR A 460 14.24 18.12 -30.24
N ARG A 461 13.89 19.24 -29.59
CA ARG A 461 14.35 19.53 -28.22
C ARG A 461 13.85 18.49 -27.21
N ASP A 462 12.57 18.11 -27.29
CA ASP A 462 11.98 17.18 -26.33
C ASP A 462 12.53 15.75 -26.54
N VAL A 463 12.73 15.31 -27.80
CA VAL A 463 13.41 14.04 -28.15
C VAL A 463 14.87 14.04 -27.68
N TYR A 464 15.59 15.15 -27.84
CA TYR A 464 16.97 15.27 -27.37
C TYR A 464 17.11 15.10 -25.86
N ARG A 465 16.15 15.62 -25.07
CA ARG A 465 16.15 15.43 -23.61
C ARG A 465 16.01 13.96 -23.23
N VAL A 466 15.11 13.23 -23.90
CA VAL A 466 14.95 11.79 -23.69
C VAL A 466 16.21 11.02 -24.10
N LEU A 467 16.82 11.38 -25.23
CA LEU A 467 18.07 10.79 -25.69
C LEU A 467 19.21 10.97 -24.67
N ARG A 468 19.43 12.21 -24.22
CA ARG A 468 20.43 12.54 -23.20
C ARG A 468 20.25 11.72 -21.92
N TRP A 469 19.00 11.58 -21.49
CA TRP A 469 18.69 10.78 -20.33
C TRP A 469 19.00 9.29 -20.53
N LEU A 470 18.68 8.72 -21.70
CA LEU A 470 19.03 7.32 -22.02
C LEU A 470 20.55 7.11 -22.02
N GLU A 471 21.32 8.05 -22.59
CA GLU A 471 22.78 8.02 -22.57
C GLU A 471 23.35 8.04 -21.14
N GLU A 472 22.82 8.91 -20.27
CA GLU A 472 23.22 9.02 -18.87
C GLU A 472 22.90 7.74 -18.08
N ARG A 473 21.77 7.07 -18.38
CA ARG A 473 21.41 5.81 -17.76
C ARG A 473 22.18 4.61 -18.30
N ALA A 474 22.47 4.55 -19.59
CA ALA A 474 23.31 3.50 -20.17
C ALA A 474 24.70 3.46 -19.49
N ALA A 475 25.19 4.60 -19.02
CA ALA A 475 26.45 4.70 -18.31
C ALA A 475 26.41 4.19 -16.84
N THR A 476 25.22 3.90 -16.29
CA THR A 476 25.03 3.64 -14.84
C THR A 476 24.21 2.39 -14.50
N ALA A 477 23.64 1.66 -15.47
CA ALA A 477 22.60 0.66 -15.21
C ALA A 477 23.09 -0.80 -15.14
N ASP A 478 22.60 -1.55 -14.13
CA ASP A 478 22.78 -3.01 -13.98
C ASP A 478 21.50 -3.85 -14.29
N GLU A 479 20.27 -3.32 -14.13
CA GLU A 479 19.01 -4.12 -14.28
C GLU A 479 18.14 -3.77 -15.50
N ALA A 480 18.26 -2.55 -16.06
CA ALA A 480 17.47 -2.08 -17.21
C ALA A 480 18.24 -2.10 -18.55
N GLU A 481 19.44 -2.70 -18.55
CA GLU A 481 20.42 -2.65 -19.65
C GLU A 481 19.79 -3.05 -20.99
N ASN A 482 19.07 -4.18 -21.03
CA ASN A 482 18.42 -4.67 -22.25
C ASN A 482 17.38 -3.72 -22.85
N LEU A 483 16.61 -3.03 -22.00
CA LEU A 483 15.56 -2.10 -22.47
C LEU A 483 16.17 -0.80 -22.97
N ILE A 484 17.21 -0.31 -22.28
CA ILE A 484 17.96 0.87 -22.71
C ILE A 484 18.65 0.58 -24.05
N ASP A 485 19.28 -0.58 -24.20
CA ASP A 485 19.94 -1.01 -25.43
C ASP A 485 18.97 -1.14 -26.61
N ALA A 486 17.72 -1.54 -26.35
CA ALA A 486 16.68 -1.57 -27.36
C ALA A 486 16.16 -0.17 -27.73
N ALA A 487 15.97 0.71 -26.74
CA ALA A 487 15.35 2.03 -26.94
C ALA A 487 16.32 3.09 -27.48
N LEU A 488 17.55 3.13 -26.96
CA LEU A 488 18.57 4.12 -27.30
C LEU A 488 18.82 4.28 -28.81
N PRO A 489 19.12 3.22 -29.58
CA PRO A 489 19.39 3.37 -31.02
C PRO A 489 18.16 3.87 -31.79
N VAL A 490 16.95 3.50 -31.36
CA VAL A 490 15.70 3.93 -31.99
C VAL A 490 15.46 5.43 -31.78
N VAL A 491 15.65 5.91 -30.56
CA VAL A 491 15.52 7.35 -30.22
C VAL A 491 16.64 8.16 -30.86
N GLN A 492 17.87 7.67 -30.89
CA GLN A 492 19.00 8.32 -31.55
C GLN A 492 18.77 8.49 -33.05
N SER A 493 18.32 7.43 -33.74
CA SER A 493 18.00 7.50 -35.17
C SER A 493 16.93 8.57 -35.43
N PHE A 494 15.89 8.59 -34.59
CA PHE A 494 14.81 9.55 -34.73
C PHE A 494 15.27 11.00 -34.47
N TYR A 495 16.13 11.22 -33.49
CA TYR A 495 16.73 12.52 -33.25
C TYR A 495 17.56 13.00 -34.44
N ASN A 496 18.38 12.12 -35.03
CA ASN A 496 19.20 12.44 -36.20
C ASN A 496 18.32 12.81 -37.41
N GLU A 497 17.24 12.05 -37.64
CA GLU A 497 16.24 12.36 -38.66
C GLU A 497 15.67 13.77 -38.48
N LEU A 498 15.19 14.09 -37.28
CA LEU A 498 14.62 15.41 -36.96
C LEU A 498 15.63 16.56 -37.11
N SER A 499 16.90 16.30 -36.84
CA SER A 499 17.99 17.30 -36.87
C SER A 499 18.58 17.52 -38.26
N SER A 500 18.36 16.59 -39.20
CA SER A 500 18.93 16.62 -40.55
C SER A 500 18.24 17.60 -41.51
N TYR A 501 17.06 18.11 -41.16
CA TYR A 501 16.32 19.04 -42.01
C TYR A 501 16.85 20.47 -41.88
N PRO A 502 17.19 21.15 -42.99
CA PRO A 502 17.60 22.55 -42.94
C PRO A 502 16.45 23.42 -42.44
N ILE A 503 16.72 24.25 -41.43
CA ILE A 503 15.77 25.26 -40.95
C ILE A 503 15.63 26.29 -42.07
N THR A 504 14.49 26.32 -42.74
CA THR A 504 14.17 27.35 -43.72
C THR A 504 13.85 28.64 -42.98
N SER A 505 14.82 29.55 -42.95
CA SER A 505 14.74 30.87 -42.30
C SER A 505 13.73 31.80 -42.96
#